data_AF-A0A4Z2DC40-F1
#
_entry.id   AF-A0A4Z2DC40-F1
#
_cell.length_a   1.000
_cell.length_b   1.000
_cell.length_c   1.000
_cell.angle_alpha   90.00
_cell.angle_beta   90.00
_cell.angle_gamma   90.00
#
_symmetry.space_group_name_H-M   'P 1'
#
loop_
_entity.id
_entity.type
_entity.pdbx_description
1 polymer ?
#
loop_
_entity_poly.entity_id
_entity_poly.type
_entity_poly.pdbx_seq_one_letter_code
_entity_poly.pdbx_strand_id
1 'polypeptide(L)'
;MARFNSRSKLNRLSLTLRPTVSLSETSTYNILGEILPILKHSVDSCENSVTSSTQFLDGIKDIQINNDEFMAFFDVTALFTSVEPKLVKKFTSLLFINYSNLLKHIKLLSKNLLDLINMRLTTYI
;
A
#
# COMPACT_ATOMS: atom_id res chain seq x y z
N MET A 1 -4.56 2.30 21.63
CA MET A 1 -3.84 3.51 21.19
C MET A 1 -2.73 3.08 20.23
N ALA A 2 -2.30 3.91 19.27
CA ALA A 2 -1.22 3.51 18.36
C ALA A 2 0.11 3.37 19.13
N ARG A 3 0.88 2.30 18.89
CA ARG A 3 2.15 2.05 19.57
C ARG A 3 3.31 2.21 18.60
N PHE A 4 4.31 2.99 18.98
CA PHE A 4 5.53 3.14 18.20
C PHE A 4 6.53 2.04 18.57
N ASN A 5 6.93 1.25 17.58
CA ASN A 5 7.93 0.21 17.69
C ASN A 5 9.12 0.61 16.79
N SER A 6 10.32 0.74 17.35
CA SER A 6 11.54 0.90 16.56
C SER A 6 12.19 -0.46 16.35
N ARG A 7 12.36 -0.89 15.11
CA ARG A 7 13.17 -2.08 14.78
C ARG A 7 14.46 -1.64 14.10
N SER A 8 15.61 -2.06 14.61
CA SER A 8 16.91 -1.80 14.00
C SER A 8 17.03 -2.58 12.68
N LYS A 9 17.30 -1.88 11.56
CA LYS A 9 17.70 -2.53 10.31
C LYS A 9 19.14 -3.01 10.50
N LEU A 10 19.33 -4.30 10.76
CA LEU A 10 20.65 -4.90 10.89
C LEU A 10 21.27 -5.02 9.48
N ASN A 11 21.91 -3.95 9.02
CA ASN A 11 22.81 -4.00 7.87
C ASN A 11 23.95 -2.99 8.05
N ARG A 12 25.13 -3.37 7.55
CA ARG A 12 26.49 -2.89 7.87
C ARG A 12 26.62 -1.42 8.35
N LEU A 13 27.34 -1.27 9.47
CA LEU A 13 28.01 -0.07 10.01
C LEU A 13 27.15 1.18 10.33
N SER A 14 25.86 1.24 9.99
CA SER A 14 24.97 2.33 10.40
C SER A 14 23.69 1.80 11.04
N LEU A 15 23.44 2.17 12.30
CA LEU A 15 22.23 1.83 13.04
C LEU A 15 21.06 2.70 12.56
N THR A 16 20.56 2.45 11.36
CA THR A 16 19.34 3.10 10.88
C THR A 16 18.13 2.39 11.49
N LEU A 17 17.41 3.09 12.37
CA LEU A 17 16.14 2.60 12.92
C LEU A 17 15.03 2.71 11.86
N ARG A 18 14.21 1.68 11.74
CA ARG A 18 12.94 1.77 11.02
C ARG A 18 11.82 2.01 12.02
N PRO A 19 11.29 3.23 12.13
CA PRO A 19 10.08 3.47 12.88
C PRO A 19 8.94 2.64 12.29
N THR A 20 8.25 1.88 13.13
CA THR A 20 7.02 1.16 12.76
C THR A 20 5.93 1.50 13.75
N VAL A 21 4.68 1.62 13.30
CA VAL A 21 3.55 1.93 14.17
C VAL A 21 2.60 0.74 14.17
N SER A 22 2.39 0.14 15.35
CA SER A 22 1.33 -0.85 15.54
C SER A 22 0.00 -0.14 15.74
N LEU A 23 -0.97 -0.53 14.91
CA LEU A 23 -2.35 -0.05 14.98
C LEU A 23 -3.30 -1.10 15.57
N SER A 24 -2.80 -2.24 16.08
CA SER A 24 -3.62 -3.36 16.57
C SER A 24 -4.61 -2.98 17.67
N GLU A 25 -4.31 -1.94 18.44
CA GLU A 25 -5.14 -1.45 19.55
C GLU A 25 -5.94 -0.19 19.18
N THR A 26 -6.18 0.02 17.89
CA THR A 26 -6.99 1.14 17.39
C THR A 26 -8.35 0.64 16.96
N SER A 27 -9.39 1.48 17.12
CA SER A 27 -10.74 1.20 16.63
C SER A 27 -10.79 0.95 15.11
N THR A 28 -9.76 1.41 14.38
CA THR A 28 -9.61 1.23 12.94
C THR A 28 -9.02 -0.11 12.53
N TYR A 29 -8.45 -0.89 13.45
CA TYR A 29 -7.82 -2.17 13.13
C TYR A 29 -8.81 -3.20 12.56
N ASN A 30 -9.98 -3.33 13.19
CA ASN A 30 -11.01 -4.25 12.72
C ASN A 30 -11.57 -3.84 11.36
N ILE A 31 -11.68 -2.54 11.11
CA ILE A 31 -12.11 -1.98 9.83
C ILE A 31 -11.12 -2.35 8.71
N LEU A 32 -9.81 -2.30 9.00
CA LEU A 32 -8.78 -2.74 8.04
C LEU A 32 -8.93 -4.22 7.68
N GLY A 33 -9.33 -5.07 8.63
CA GLY A 33 -9.61 -6.49 8.37
C GLY A 33 -10.71 -6.71 7.32
N GLU A 34 -11.72 -5.83 7.26
CA GLU A 34 -12.79 -5.90 6.26
C GLU A 34 -12.38 -5.29 4.91
N ILE A 35 -11.53 -4.26 4.91
CA ILE A 35 -11.08 -3.58 3.69
C ILE A 35 -9.97 -4.36 2.96
N LEU A 36 -9.07 -5.00 3.71
CA LEU A 36 -7.88 -5.64 3.16
C LEU A 36 -8.19 -6.70 2.09
N PRO A 37 -9.21 -7.57 2.24
CA PRO A 37 -9.58 -8.52 1.18
C PRO A 37 -10.02 -7.84 -0.13
N ILE A 38 -10.72 -6.71 -0.04
CA ILE A 38 -11.18 -5.95 -1.22
C ILE A 38 -9.99 -5.34 -1.96
N LEU A 39 -9.08 -4.71 -1.22
CA LEU A 39 -7.86 -4.16 -1.78
C LEU A 39 -6.99 -5.26 -2.39
N LYS A 40 -6.84 -6.39 -1.69
CA LYS A 40 -6.06 -7.54 -2.18
C LYS A 40 -6.63 -8.09 -3.48
N HIS A 41 -7.94 -8.31 -3.56
CA HIS A 41 -8.57 -8.76 -4.78
C HIS A 41 -8.34 -7.79 -5.95
N SER A 42 -8.41 -6.47 -5.69
CA SER A 42 -8.14 -5.46 -6.72
C SER A 42 -6.69 -5.46 -7.18
N VAL A 43 -5.73 -5.72 -6.28
CA VAL A 43 -4.30 -5.84 -6.63
C VAL A 43 -4.04 -7.13 -7.40
N ASP A 44 -4.59 -8.26 -6.96
CA ASP A 44 -4.44 -9.56 -7.63
C ASP A 44 -5.03 -9.56 -9.05
N SER A 45 -6.02 -8.70 -9.31
CA SER A 45 -6.64 -8.52 -10.63
C SER A 45 -5.86 -7.56 -11.54
N CYS A 46 -4.79 -6.93 -11.05
CA CYS A 46 -3.98 -6.00 -11.84
C CYS A 46 -3.02 -6.77 -12.74
N GLU A 47 -2.93 -6.38 -14.02
CA GLU A 47 -2.03 -6.99 -15.02
C GLU A 47 -0.56 -6.98 -14.57
N ASN A 48 -0.16 -5.97 -13.79
CA ASN A 48 1.21 -5.81 -13.31
C ASN A 48 1.46 -6.51 -11.97
N SER A 49 0.49 -7.24 -11.44
CA SER A 49 0.64 -8.00 -10.20
C SER A 49 1.48 -9.24 -10.44
N VAL A 50 2.48 -9.45 -9.59
CA VAL A 50 3.38 -10.60 -9.68
C VAL A 50 3.35 -11.37 -8.38
N THR A 51 3.05 -12.67 -8.48
CA THR A 51 2.81 -13.54 -7.31
C THR A 51 4.04 -14.37 -6.92
N SER A 52 5.01 -14.50 -7.83
CA SER A 52 6.22 -15.29 -7.64
C SER A 52 7.44 -14.61 -8.28
N SER A 53 8.60 -14.80 -7.66
CA SER A 53 9.89 -14.37 -8.25
C SER A 53 10.15 -15.01 -9.62
N THR A 54 9.68 -16.23 -9.86
CA THR A 54 9.82 -16.89 -11.17
C THR A 54 8.98 -16.18 -12.23
N GLN A 55 7.72 -15.86 -11.91
CA GLN A 55 6.83 -15.10 -12.78
C GLN A 55 7.40 -13.70 -13.09
N PHE A 56 8.04 -13.06 -12.09
CA PHE A 56 8.72 -11.79 -12.29
C PHE A 56 9.88 -11.92 -13.28
N LEU A 57 10.77 -12.88 -13.04
CA LEU A 57 11.93 -13.13 -13.90
C LEU A 57 11.51 -13.47 -15.33
N ASP A 58 10.50 -14.31 -15.49
CA ASP A 58 9.94 -14.63 -16.80
C ASP A 58 9.36 -13.41 -17.52
N GLY A 59 8.79 -12.45 -16.78
CA GLY A 59 8.26 -11.21 -17.34
C GLY A 59 9.34 -10.21 -17.76
N ILE A 60 10.52 -10.23 -17.14
CA ILE A 60 11.58 -9.25 -17.42
C ILE A 60 12.75 -9.79 -18.25
N LYS A 61 12.86 -11.12 -18.44
CA LYS A 61 14.02 -11.75 -19.08
C LYS A 61 14.25 -11.29 -20.53
N ASP A 62 13.19 -10.92 -21.24
CA ASP A 62 13.24 -10.55 -22.66
C ASP A 62 13.13 -9.02 -22.86
N ILE A 63 13.10 -8.22 -21.78
CA ILE A 63 13.05 -6.76 -21.85
C ILE A 63 14.42 -6.22 -22.27
N GLN A 64 14.48 -5.55 -23.42
CA GLN A 64 15.64 -4.78 -23.85
C GLN A 64 15.50 -3.33 -23.38
N ILE A 65 16.54 -2.83 -22.71
CA ILE A 65 16.61 -1.44 -22.27
C ILE A 65 17.30 -0.64 -23.38
N ASN A 66 16.62 0.37 -23.93
CA ASN A 66 17.20 1.23 -24.96
C ASN A 66 18.27 2.18 -24.39
N ASN A 67 19.09 2.78 -25.25
CA ASN A 67 20.18 3.67 -24.82
C ASN A 67 19.69 4.94 -24.08
N ASP A 68 18.43 5.31 -24.24
CA ASP A 68 17.74 6.42 -23.58
C ASP A 68 16.92 6.00 -22.35
N GLU A 69 16.87 4.70 -22.06
CA GLU A 69 16.15 4.14 -20.92
C GLU A 69 17.12 3.71 -19.81
N PHE A 70 16.68 3.80 -18.57
CA PHE A 70 17.43 3.30 -17.43
C PHE A 70 16.51 2.54 -16.47
N MET A 71 17.05 1.49 -15.87
CA MET A 71 16.34 0.73 -14.85
C MET A 71 16.42 1.47 -13.52
N ALA A 72 15.28 1.95 -13.02
CA ALA A 72 15.18 2.56 -11.70
C ALA A 72 14.73 1.50 -10.69
N PHE A 73 15.55 1.26 -9.66
CA PHE A 73 15.16 0.46 -8.51
C PHE A 73 14.82 1.41 -7.34
N PHE A 74 13.58 1.35 -6.88
CA PHE A 74 13.17 2.10 -5.70
C PHE A 74 13.47 1.27 -4.45
N ASP A 75 14.20 1.85 -3.48
CA ASP A 75 14.28 1.23 -2.15
C ASP A 75 12.88 1.17 -1.54
N VAL A 76 12.60 0.10 -0.81
CA VAL A 76 11.35 -0.15 -0.09
C VAL A 76 11.00 1.05 0.80
N THR A 77 12.00 1.73 1.35
CA THR A 77 11.82 2.95 2.14
C THR A 77 11.15 4.06 1.32
N ALA A 78 11.63 4.32 0.10
CA ALA A 78 11.06 5.32 -0.81
C ALA A 78 9.64 4.94 -1.26
N LEU A 79 9.35 3.65 -1.44
CA LEU A 79 8.01 3.17 -1.79
C LEU A 79 6.95 3.46 -0.73
N PHE A 80 7.32 3.55 0.55
CA PHE A 80 6.38 3.88 1.62
C PHE A 80 6.29 5.38 1.90
N THR A 81 7.36 6.14 1.66
CA THR A 81 7.43 7.56 2.03
C THR A 81 7.18 8.53 0.86
N SER A 82 7.35 8.09 -0.39
CA SER A 82 7.28 8.98 -1.57
C SER A 82 5.97 8.89 -2.35
N VAL A 83 4.96 8.17 -1.83
CA VAL A 83 3.66 8.09 -2.48
C VAL A 83 2.91 9.40 -2.32
N GLU A 84 2.55 10.05 -3.42
CA GLU A 84 1.83 11.32 -3.37
C GLU A 84 0.41 11.12 -2.79
N PRO A 85 0.05 11.79 -1.68
CA PRO A 85 -1.25 11.60 -1.03
C PRO A 85 -2.44 11.86 -1.97
N LYS A 86 -2.31 12.79 -2.92
CA LYS A 86 -3.34 13.09 -3.93
C LYS A 86 -3.62 11.89 -4.84
N LEU A 87 -2.56 11.19 -5.25
CA LEU A 87 -2.65 10.01 -6.11
C LEU A 87 -3.35 8.86 -5.37
N VAL A 88 -3.02 8.67 -4.08
CA VAL A 88 -3.71 7.69 -3.24
C VAL A 88 -5.20 8.01 -3.14
N LYS A 89 -5.58 9.27 -2.85
CA LYS A 89 -6.98 9.69 -2.74
C LYS A 89 -7.77 9.43 -4.03
N LYS A 90 -7.18 9.73 -5.18
CA LYS A 90 -7.80 9.49 -6.49
C LYS A 90 -8.02 8.00 -6.71
N PHE A 91 -6.99 7.19 -6.47
CA PHE A 91 -7.06 5.74 -6.65
C PHE A 91 -8.09 5.08 -5.73
N THR A 92 -8.08 5.43 -4.44
CA THR A 92 -9.04 4.88 -3.47
C THR A 92 -10.48 5.26 -3.79
N SER A 93 -10.71 6.49 -4.28
CA SER A 93 -12.04 6.93 -4.70
C SER A 93 -12.56 6.11 -5.88
N LEU A 94 -11.73 5.87 -6.89
CA LEU A 94 -12.08 5.04 -8.04
C LEU A 94 -12.37 3.58 -7.63
N LEU A 95 -11.55 3.04 -6.73
CA LEU A 95 -11.74 1.70 -6.18
C LEU A 95 -13.10 1.59 -5.47
N PHE A 96 -13.46 2.53 -4.60
CA PHE A 96 -14.75 2.47 -3.89
C PHE A 96 -15.98 2.68 -4.79
N ILE A 97 -15.86 3.42 -5.89
CA ILE A 97 -16.93 3.56 -6.88
C ILE A 97 -17.20 2.19 -7.56
N ASN A 98 -16.14 1.53 -8.02
CA ASN A 98 -16.24 0.23 -8.68
C ASN A 98 -16.73 -0.88 -7.73
N TYR A 99 -16.38 -0.82 -6.45
CA TYR A 99 -16.79 -1.78 -5.44
C TYR A 99 -18.04 -1.39 -4.64
N SER A 100 -18.80 -0.37 -5.08
CA SER A 100 -20.04 0.08 -4.43
C SER A 100 -21.06 -1.05 -4.18
N ASN A 101 -21.04 -2.12 -4.99
CA ASN A 101 -21.84 -3.33 -4.78
C ASN A 101 -21.30 -4.27 -3.68
N LEU A 102 -19.97 -4.36 -3.50
CA LEU A 102 -19.33 -5.18 -2.46
C LEU A 102 -19.36 -4.48 -1.08
N LEU A 103 -19.31 -3.15 -1.07
CA LEU A 103 -19.45 -2.34 0.14
C LEU A 103 -20.86 -2.40 0.75
N LYS A 104 -21.87 -2.91 0.04
CA LYS A 104 -23.23 -3.13 0.59
C LYS A 104 -23.23 -4.10 1.78
N HIS A 105 -22.23 -4.98 1.85
CA HIS A 105 -22.08 -5.97 2.92
C HIS A 105 -21.17 -5.49 4.05
N ILE A 106 -20.40 -4.41 3.83
CA ILE A 106 -19.64 -3.76 4.88
C ILE A 106 -20.56 -2.79 5.60
N LYS A 107 -20.66 -2.94 6.91
CA LYS A 107 -21.55 -2.13 7.76
C LYS A 107 -21.18 -0.63 7.74
N LEU A 108 -19.97 -0.32 7.29
CA LEU A 108 -19.42 1.02 7.16
C LEU A 108 -19.76 1.62 5.78
N LEU A 109 -20.53 2.71 5.77
CA LEU A 109 -20.87 3.46 4.57
C LEU A 109 -19.59 3.86 3.80
N SER A 110 -19.58 3.71 2.47
CA SER A 110 -18.44 4.05 1.59
C SER A 110 -17.82 5.44 1.88
N LYS A 111 -18.67 6.41 2.25
CA LYS A 111 -18.27 7.77 2.65
C LYS A 111 -17.37 7.78 3.90
N ASN A 112 -17.75 7.03 4.94
CA ASN A 112 -17.01 6.96 6.20
C ASN A 112 -15.62 6.35 6.01
N LEU A 113 -15.50 5.44 5.04
CA LEU A 113 -14.28 4.70 4.75
C LEU A 113 -13.28 5.55 3.95
N LEU A 114 -13.78 6.33 2.98
CA LEU A 114 -13.00 7.34 2.27
C LEU A 114 -12.53 8.46 3.21
N ASP A 115 -13.40 8.92 4.11
CA ASP A 115 -13.05 9.92 5.13
C ASP A 115 -11.96 9.40 6.09
N LEU A 116 -12.03 8.11 6.45
CA LEU A 116 -11.03 7.47 7.30
C LEU A 116 -9.66 7.34 6.62
N ILE A 117 -9.64 6.95 5.35
CA ILE A 117 -8.41 6.90 4.54
C ILE A 117 -7.84 8.32 4.36
N ASN A 118 -8.69 9.29 4.05
CA ASN A 118 -8.29 10.69 3.93
C ASN A 118 -7.65 11.21 5.22
N MET A 119 -8.30 10.97 6.36
CA MET A 119 -7.77 11.35 7.67
C MET A 119 -6.39 10.73 7.88
N ARG A 120 -6.21 9.44 7.61
CA ARG A 120 -4.93 8.74 7.83
C ARG A 120 -3.82 9.20 6.90
N LEU A 121 -4.12 9.49 5.63
CA LEU A 121 -3.15 10.04 4.68
C LEU A 121 -2.68 11.44 5.06
N THR A 122 -3.46 12.18 5.87
CA THR A 122 -3.09 13.51 6.38
C THR A 122 -2.56 13.52 7.81
N THR A 123 -2.61 12.39 8.55
CA THR A 123 -2.23 12.36 9.98
C THR A 123 -0.70 12.26 10.19
N TYR A 124 0.07 11.93 9.15
CA TYR A 124 1.52 11.65 9.27
C TYR A 124 2.37 12.30 8.17
N ILE A 125 1.91 13.43 7.62
CA ILE A 125 2.75 14.35 6.84
C ILE A 125 3.32 15.40 7.80
#